data_AF-A0A8T3V7N2-F1
#
_entry.id   AF-A0A8T3V7N2-F1
#
_cell.length_a   1.000
_cell.length_b   1.000
_cell.length_c   1.000
_cell.angle_alpha   90.00
_cell.angle_beta   90.00
_cell.angle_gamma   90.00
#
_symmetry.space_group_name_H-M   'P 1'
#
loop_
_entity.id
_entity.type
_entity.pdbx_description
1 polymer ?
#
loop_
_entity_poly.entity_id
_entity_poly.type
_entity_poly.pdbx_seq_one_letter_code
_entity_poly.pdbx_strand_id
1 'polypeptide(L)'
;MFDKLKKAFGGSKEEKIEPKVEEKVEAAPEKPVEAAPAEETKAAAKPRIGYIHLSGCTGDAMSLTENYDILSTVLTDMIDIVYGQTLVDKWVHGTYAEEMPEMDLCLIEGSVCLQDEHSVQELLMAREKSGLICAFGSCAMTGCFTTFARGGQQAQPKHESFAPISSLVKVDCALPGCPVAPEMIAKTVVALCNGDMEYLQPAIDKAACNAGCGCDVLTNVIRNGLCTGCGTCALACPTRAMGFSEGRPSCDRDRCIKCGSCYAMCPRAWLPIKRIKEETGL
;
A
#
# COMPACT_ATOMS: atom_id res chain seq x y z
N MET A 1 -9.77 18.40 0.87
CA MET A 1 -9.06 17.39 0.08
C MET A 1 -9.00 16.06 0.84
N PHE A 2 -8.42 16.04 2.05
CA PHE A 2 -8.45 14.87 2.94
C PHE A 2 -9.86 14.43 3.38
N ASP A 3 -10.85 15.31 3.42
CA ASP A 3 -12.25 14.88 3.66
C ASP A 3 -12.83 14.03 2.51
N LYS A 4 -12.36 14.23 1.27
CA LYS A 4 -12.73 13.37 0.14
C LYS A 4 -12.03 12.01 0.23
N LEU A 5 -10.76 12.00 0.64
CA LEU A 5 -10.01 10.78 0.96
C LEU A 5 -10.71 10.01 2.09
N LYS A 6 -10.94 10.63 3.27
CA LYS A 6 -11.65 10.01 4.41
C LYS A 6 -13.04 9.47 4.03
N LYS A 7 -13.80 10.15 3.17
CA LYS A 7 -15.08 9.65 2.66
C LYS A 7 -14.94 8.46 1.70
N ALA A 8 -13.88 8.40 0.91
CA ALA A 8 -13.62 7.28 0.01
C ALA A 8 -13.05 6.04 0.74
N PHE A 9 -12.31 6.24 1.83
CA PHE A 9 -11.76 5.17 2.68
C PHE A 9 -12.69 4.75 3.85
N GLY A 10 -13.73 5.53 4.13
CA GLY A 10 -14.76 5.24 5.14
C GLY A 10 -15.84 4.32 4.57
N GLY A 11 -16.07 3.19 5.23
CA GLY A 11 -16.98 2.13 4.79
C GLY A 11 -18.41 2.60 4.49
N SER A 12 -18.97 2.00 3.44
CA SER A 12 -20.34 2.08 2.94
C SER A 12 -21.39 2.05 4.05
N LYS A 13 -22.30 3.03 4.07
CA LYS A 13 -23.66 2.78 4.56
C LYS A 13 -24.39 2.01 3.46
N GLU A 14 -24.92 0.85 3.81
CA GLU A 14 -25.77 0.04 2.93
C GLU A 14 -26.99 0.86 2.50
N GLU A 15 -27.10 1.15 1.20
CA GLU A 15 -28.36 1.56 0.58
C GLU A 15 -28.80 0.48 -0.41
N LYS A 16 -29.99 -0.08 -0.14
CA LYS A 16 -30.67 -1.07 -0.98
C LYS A 16 -31.02 -0.43 -2.32
N ILE A 17 -30.56 -1.04 -3.42
CA ILE A 17 -30.90 -0.62 -4.78
C ILE A 17 -32.02 -1.53 -5.30
N GLU A 18 -33.21 -0.97 -5.47
CA GLU A 18 -34.25 -1.52 -6.35
C GLU A 18 -34.12 -0.89 -7.75
N PRO A 19 -34.41 -1.64 -8.84
CA PRO A 19 -34.02 -1.24 -10.18
C PRO A 19 -35.01 -0.24 -10.77
N LYS A 20 -34.51 0.82 -11.40
CA LYS A 20 -35.30 1.64 -12.33
C LYS A 20 -34.62 1.74 -13.69
N VAL A 21 -35.52 1.72 -14.67
CA VAL A 21 -35.34 1.43 -16.10
C VAL A 21 -34.74 2.62 -16.84
N GLU A 22 -34.00 2.28 -17.90
CA GLU A 22 -33.31 3.17 -18.84
C GLU A 22 -34.25 4.17 -19.52
N GLU A 23 -33.85 5.44 -19.57
CA GLU A 23 -34.31 6.39 -20.58
C GLU A 23 -33.10 7.04 -21.28
N LYS A 24 -33.17 7.04 -22.61
CA LYS A 24 -32.16 7.52 -23.55
C LYS A 24 -32.03 9.04 -23.47
N VAL A 25 -30.80 9.54 -23.53
CA VAL A 25 -30.52 10.97 -23.75
C VAL A 25 -29.79 11.13 -25.08
N GLU A 26 -30.45 11.79 -26.02
CA GLU A 26 -29.88 12.26 -27.29
C GLU A 26 -29.02 13.52 -27.07
N ALA A 27 -27.95 13.63 -27.85
CA ALA A 27 -26.95 14.69 -27.76
C ALA A 27 -27.46 16.03 -28.32
N ALA A 28 -27.09 17.13 -27.64
CA ALA A 28 -27.25 18.51 -28.13
C ALA A 28 -25.90 19.25 -28.08
N PRO A 29 -25.66 20.23 -28.99
CA PRO A 29 -24.32 20.62 -29.43
C PRO A 29 -23.63 21.66 -28.53
N GLU A 30 -22.29 21.58 -28.52
CA GLU A 30 -21.37 22.42 -27.76
C GLU A 30 -21.40 23.90 -28.19
N LYS A 31 -21.28 24.80 -27.21
CA LYS A 31 -20.92 26.21 -27.41
C LYS A 31 -19.60 26.53 -26.70
N PRO A 32 -18.80 27.47 -27.25
CA PRO A 32 -17.42 27.71 -26.80
C PRO A 32 -17.43 28.49 -25.47
N VAL A 33 -16.62 28.03 -24.51
CA VAL A 33 -16.43 28.73 -23.22
C VAL A 33 -15.13 29.52 -23.28
N GLU A 34 -15.25 30.85 -23.23
CA GLU A 34 -14.15 31.79 -23.07
C GLU A 34 -13.48 31.60 -21.69
N ALA A 35 -12.15 31.78 -21.66
CA ALA A 35 -11.30 31.54 -20.51
C ALA A 35 -11.63 32.51 -19.34
N ALA A 36 -11.95 31.93 -18.18
CA ALA A 36 -12.04 32.66 -16.92
C ALA A 36 -10.63 32.82 -16.29
N PRO A 37 -10.37 33.91 -15.53
CA PRO A 37 -9.04 34.21 -15.01
C PRO A 37 -8.61 33.23 -13.92
N ALA A 38 -7.30 32.98 -13.84
CA ALA A 38 -6.67 32.10 -12.87
C ALA A 38 -7.02 32.52 -11.42
N GLU A 39 -7.73 31.64 -10.73
CA GLU A 39 -8.03 31.76 -9.31
C GLU A 39 -6.77 31.37 -8.53
N GLU A 40 -6.20 32.32 -7.77
CA GLU A 40 -5.05 32.09 -6.88
C GLU A 40 -5.43 31.05 -5.82
N THR A 41 -4.99 29.81 -6.02
CA THR A 41 -5.20 28.72 -5.06
C THR A 41 -4.33 28.95 -3.83
N LYS A 42 -4.97 29.23 -2.69
CA LYS A 42 -4.40 29.07 -1.33
C LYS A 42 -3.59 27.77 -1.28
N ALA A 43 -2.30 27.85 -0.96
CA ALA A 43 -1.45 26.67 -0.80
C ALA A 43 -2.10 25.67 0.15
N ALA A 44 -2.43 24.47 -0.35
CA ALA A 44 -3.02 23.41 0.44
C ALA A 44 -2.03 23.02 1.56
N ALA A 45 -2.53 22.82 2.78
CA ALA A 45 -1.69 22.37 3.89
C ALA A 45 -1.07 21.00 3.54
N LYS A 46 0.24 20.85 3.80
CA LYS A 46 0.98 19.61 3.52
C LYS A 46 0.38 18.43 4.31
N PRO A 47 0.19 17.26 3.69
CA PRO A 47 -0.22 16.05 4.39
C PRO A 47 0.73 15.70 5.54
N ARG A 48 0.18 15.42 6.70
CA ARG A 48 0.93 14.97 7.88
C ARG A 48 1.12 13.47 7.80
N ILE A 49 2.34 13.03 7.55
CA ILE A 49 2.69 11.61 7.34
C ILE A 49 3.37 11.05 8.59
N GLY A 50 2.93 9.87 9.02
CA GLY A 50 3.65 9.02 9.95
C GLY A 50 4.46 7.95 9.21
N TYR A 51 5.65 7.65 9.70
CA TYR A 51 6.39 6.46 9.35
C TYR A 51 6.65 5.64 10.62
N ILE A 52 6.01 4.48 10.74
CA ILE A 52 6.16 3.60 11.90
C ILE A 52 6.84 2.32 11.46
N HIS A 53 7.92 1.97 12.16
CA HIS A 53 8.70 0.78 11.93
C HIS A 53 8.39 -0.26 13.02
N LEU A 54 7.65 -1.30 12.66
CA LEU A 54 7.40 -2.46 13.53
C LEU A 54 8.51 -3.50 13.34
N SER A 55 8.18 -4.78 13.14
CA SER A 55 9.16 -5.81 12.81
C SER A 55 9.47 -5.80 11.31
N GLY A 56 10.07 -4.69 10.86
CA GLY A 56 10.52 -4.44 9.48
C GLY A 56 12.03 -4.58 9.32
N CYS A 57 12.55 -4.17 8.17
CA CYS A 57 13.99 -4.14 7.89
C CYS A 57 14.50 -2.74 7.49
N THR A 58 13.62 -1.74 7.52
CA THR A 58 13.80 -0.37 7.04
C THR A 58 13.97 -0.28 5.52
N GLY A 59 13.88 -1.41 4.80
CA GLY A 59 14.09 -1.47 3.35
C GLY A 59 13.04 -0.72 2.56
N ASP A 60 11.80 -0.64 3.05
CA ASP A 60 10.74 0.12 2.39
C ASP A 60 10.97 1.63 2.56
N ALA A 61 11.42 2.07 3.75
CA ALA A 61 11.86 3.46 3.95
C ALA A 61 13.12 3.80 3.14
N MET A 62 14.07 2.89 2.96
CA MET A 62 15.20 3.11 2.05
C MET A 62 14.72 3.26 0.61
N SER A 63 13.76 2.45 0.17
CA SER A 63 13.17 2.61 -1.17
C SER A 63 12.47 3.96 -1.36
N LEU A 64 11.81 4.51 -0.32
CA LEU A 64 11.30 5.89 -0.36
C LEU A 64 12.43 6.88 -0.65
N THR A 65 13.58 6.76 0.03
CA THR A 65 14.71 7.68 -0.11
C THR A 65 15.53 7.49 -1.38
N GLU A 66 15.35 6.37 -2.10
CA GLU A 66 15.94 6.15 -3.41
C GLU A 66 15.25 6.94 -4.55
N ASN A 67 14.23 7.76 -4.24
CA ASN A 67 13.69 8.76 -5.16
C ASN A 67 14.62 10.00 -5.26
N TYR A 68 15.87 9.79 -5.68
CA TYR A 68 17.00 10.71 -5.49
C TYR A 68 16.72 12.16 -5.91
N ASP A 69 16.22 12.37 -7.13
CA ASP A 69 16.03 13.72 -7.70
C ASP A 69 14.91 14.51 -7.02
N ILE A 70 13.90 13.81 -6.50
CA ILE A 70 12.69 14.42 -5.94
C ILE A 70 12.62 14.31 -4.42
N LEU A 71 13.54 13.59 -3.77
CA LEU A 71 13.48 13.32 -2.33
C LEU A 71 13.39 14.60 -1.51
N SER A 72 14.21 15.60 -1.83
CA SER A 72 14.17 16.90 -1.16
C SER A 72 12.79 17.53 -1.32
N THR A 73 12.28 17.63 -2.54
CA THR A 73 10.96 18.22 -2.83
C THR A 73 9.84 17.47 -2.13
N VAL A 74 9.89 16.13 -2.09
CA VAL A 74 8.92 15.31 -1.38
C VAL A 74 8.90 15.69 0.11
N LEU A 75 10.07 15.70 0.75
CA LEU A 75 10.18 15.92 2.20
C LEU A 75 10.02 17.37 2.65
N THR A 76 10.31 18.36 1.79
CA THR A 76 10.20 19.79 2.16
C THR A 76 8.90 20.42 1.70
N ASP A 77 8.42 20.06 0.50
CA ASP A 77 7.39 20.82 -0.21
C ASP A 77 6.08 20.03 -0.34
N MET A 78 6.17 18.69 -0.47
CA MET A 78 4.97 17.86 -0.73
C MET A 78 4.32 17.31 0.53
N ILE A 79 5.10 16.75 1.46
CA ILE A 79 4.60 16.12 2.70
C ILE A 79 5.29 16.69 3.94
N ASP A 80 4.71 16.43 5.10
CA ASP A 80 5.30 16.73 6.40
C ASP A 80 5.39 15.44 7.22
N ILE A 81 6.59 14.89 7.41
CA ILE A 81 6.78 13.68 8.23
C ILE A 81 6.80 14.12 9.70
N VAL A 82 5.72 13.82 10.42
CA VAL A 82 5.48 14.35 11.79
C VAL A 82 5.79 13.36 12.89
N TYR A 83 5.98 12.08 12.55
CA TYR A 83 6.24 11.01 13.51
C TYR A 83 6.97 9.83 12.85
N GLY A 84 7.85 9.20 13.61
CA GLY A 84 8.70 8.09 13.18
C GLY A 84 10.14 8.31 13.60
N GLN A 85 10.58 7.60 14.64
CA GLN A 85 11.83 7.83 15.35
C GLN A 85 13.09 7.58 14.48
N THR A 86 12.93 6.93 13.33
CA THR A 86 14.00 6.83 12.33
C THR A 86 14.33 8.17 11.69
N LEU A 87 13.35 9.08 11.57
CA LEU A 87 13.46 10.34 10.81
C LEU A 87 13.13 11.59 11.64
N VAL A 88 12.40 11.45 12.74
CA VAL A 88 11.87 12.56 13.54
C VAL A 88 12.23 12.37 15.00
N ASP A 89 12.84 13.39 15.58
CA ASP A 89 13.21 13.48 17.00
C ASP A 89 11.98 13.73 17.90
N LYS A 90 10.98 12.87 17.77
CA LYS A 90 9.74 12.90 18.55
C LYS A 90 9.49 11.54 19.15
N TRP A 91 9.79 11.42 20.44
CA TRP A 91 9.58 10.20 21.20
C TRP A 91 8.24 10.21 21.89
N VAL A 92 7.82 9.02 22.30
CA VAL A 92 6.74 8.82 23.25
C VAL A 92 7.38 8.40 24.58
N HIS A 93 7.48 9.33 25.52
CA HIS A 93 8.04 9.10 26.85
C HIS A 93 6.90 8.72 27.82
N GLY A 94 6.77 7.42 28.12
CA GLY A 94 5.80 6.93 29.11
C GLY A 94 4.61 6.21 28.48
N THR A 95 3.38 6.49 28.93
CA THR A 95 2.17 5.90 28.35
C THR A 95 1.90 6.52 26.97
N TYR A 96 2.40 5.88 25.92
CA TYR A 96 1.83 5.75 24.57
C TYR A 96 0.77 6.79 24.10
N ALA A 97 -0.34 6.95 24.82
CA ALA A 97 -1.49 7.79 24.47
C ALA A 97 -1.24 9.31 24.38
N GLU A 98 -0.20 9.88 25.02
CA GLU A 98 -0.11 11.34 25.17
C GLU A 98 0.77 12.07 24.14
N GLU A 99 1.58 11.38 23.32
CA GLU A 99 2.61 12.07 22.50
C GLU A 99 2.63 11.73 21.00
N MET A 100 1.99 10.64 20.54
CA MET A 100 1.87 10.37 19.09
C MET A 100 0.94 11.42 18.44
N PRO A 101 1.41 12.23 17.49
CA PRO A 101 0.60 13.26 16.86
C PRO A 101 -0.48 12.67 15.97
N GLU A 102 -1.53 13.46 15.70
CA GLU A 102 -2.47 13.13 14.63
C GLU A 102 -1.78 13.19 13.26
N MET A 103 -2.11 12.21 12.43
CA MET A 103 -1.55 11.97 11.10
C MET A 103 -2.67 11.81 10.07
N ASP A 104 -2.48 12.34 8.86
CA ASP A 104 -3.40 12.12 7.76
C ASP A 104 -3.26 10.71 7.19
N LEU A 105 -2.01 10.24 7.09
CA LEU A 105 -1.63 8.91 6.64
C LEU A 105 -0.46 8.39 7.47
N CYS A 106 -0.55 7.15 7.92
CA CYS A 106 0.57 6.45 8.53
C CYS A 106 1.02 5.30 7.64
N LEU A 107 2.28 5.37 7.20
CA LEU A 107 3.00 4.29 6.54
C LEU A 107 3.54 3.36 7.64
N ILE A 108 3.04 2.13 7.69
CA ILE A 108 3.48 1.14 8.68
C ILE A 108 4.30 0.08 7.96
N GLU A 109 5.59 0.03 8.28
CA GLU A 109 6.52 -0.98 7.79
C GLU A 109 6.61 -2.14 8.79
N GLY A 110 6.71 -3.36 8.26
CA GLY A 110 6.96 -4.55 9.06
C GLY A 110 5.70 -5.24 9.56
N SER A 111 5.84 -6.53 9.86
CA SER A 111 4.80 -7.29 10.56
C SER A 111 4.76 -6.91 12.04
N VAL A 112 3.70 -7.28 12.74
CA VAL A 112 3.58 -7.10 14.20
C VAL A 112 3.94 -8.41 14.92
N CYS A 113 4.87 -8.33 15.88
CA CYS A 113 5.16 -9.42 16.81
C CYS A 113 4.09 -9.46 17.91
N LEU A 114 3.34 -10.56 18.02
CA LEU A 114 2.22 -10.66 18.97
C LEU A 114 2.69 -10.80 20.43
N GLN A 115 3.95 -11.16 20.66
CA GLN A 115 4.54 -11.29 22.00
C GLN A 115 5.29 -10.03 22.47
N ASP A 116 5.36 -8.99 21.62
CA ASP A 116 5.95 -7.70 21.97
C ASP A 116 4.85 -6.66 22.22
N GLU A 117 4.66 -6.30 23.50
CA GLU A 117 3.58 -5.40 23.91
C GLU A 117 3.71 -4.00 23.30
N HIS A 118 4.96 -3.51 23.15
CA HIS A 118 5.22 -2.22 22.52
C HIS A 118 4.73 -2.20 21.07
N SER A 119 5.13 -3.19 20.25
CA SER A 119 4.73 -3.27 18.84
C SER A 119 3.21 -3.31 18.68
N VAL A 120 2.51 -4.05 19.54
CA VAL A 120 1.04 -4.14 19.50
C VAL A 120 0.41 -2.81 19.87
N GLN A 121 0.87 -2.17 20.94
CA GLN A 121 0.34 -0.88 21.40
C GLN A 121 0.62 0.23 20.39
N GLU A 122 1.81 0.27 19.80
CA GLU A 122 2.17 1.23 18.76
C GLU A 122 1.26 1.12 17.54
N LEU A 123 0.99 -0.11 17.06
CA LEU A 123 0.07 -0.33 15.95
C LEU A 123 -1.37 0.11 16.26
N LEU A 124 -1.87 -0.19 17.47
CA LEU A 124 -3.22 0.20 17.88
C LEU A 124 -3.37 1.72 17.96
N MET A 125 -2.39 2.44 18.52
CA MET A 125 -2.43 3.90 18.53
C MET A 125 -2.22 4.51 17.16
N ALA A 126 -1.37 3.93 16.32
CA ALA A 126 -1.21 4.37 14.95
C ALA A 126 -2.56 4.40 14.24
N ARG A 127 -3.41 3.38 14.47
CA ARG A 127 -4.79 3.35 13.96
C ARG A 127 -5.66 4.43 14.57
N GLU A 128 -5.57 4.68 15.87
CA GLU A 128 -6.36 5.72 16.54
C GLU A 128 -5.99 7.14 16.06
N LYS A 129 -4.70 7.43 15.91
CA LYS A 129 -4.16 8.75 15.59
C LYS A 129 -4.08 9.04 14.09
N SER A 130 -4.29 8.04 13.23
CA SER A 130 -4.19 8.21 11.78
C SER A 130 -5.55 8.22 11.11
N GLY A 131 -5.74 9.19 10.21
CA GLY A 131 -6.87 9.18 9.27
C GLY A 131 -6.85 7.92 8.39
N LEU A 132 -5.68 7.56 7.86
CA LEU A 132 -5.46 6.40 7.00
C LEU A 132 -4.26 5.57 7.46
N ILE A 133 -4.36 4.26 7.34
CA ILE A 133 -3.21 3.34 7.44
C ILE A 133 -2.87 2.78 6.07
N CYS A 134 -1.59 2.86 5.71
CA CYS A 134 -1.00 2.11 4.62
C CYS A 134 -0.13 0.98 5.17
N ALA A 135 -0.41 -0.26 4.77
CA ALA A 135 0.55 -1.35 4.91
C ALA A 135 1.70 -1.10 3.93
N PHE A 136 2.84 -0.66 4.43
CA PHE A 136 3.99 -0.26 3.64
C PHE A 136 4.97 -1.44 3.53
N GLY A 137 4.97 -2.08 2.36
CA GLY A 137 5.77 -3.29 2.13
C GLY A 137 5.04 -4.59 2.45
N SER A 138 5.55 -5.68 1.88
CA SER A 138 4.96 -7.01 2.00
C SER A 138 4.98 -7.56 3.43
N CYS A 139 5.91 -7.12 4.29
CA CYS A 139 5.92 -7.56 5.69
C CYS A 139 4.66 -7.06 6.43
N ALA A 140 4.31 -5.79 6.23
CA ALA A 140 3.08 -5.22 6.79
C ALA A 140 1.83 -5.81 6.15
N MET A 141 1.84 -5.99 4.81
CA MET A 141 0.67 -6.47 4.06
C MET A 141 0.40 -7.97 4.25
N THR A 142 1.40 -8.83 4.10
CA THR A 142 1.22 -10.30 4.03
C THR A 142 2.05 -11.09 5.05
N GLY A 143 2.80 -10.40 5.91
CA GLY A 143 3.82 -11.00 6.78
C GLY A 143 5.14 -11.29 6.06
N CYS A 144 5.14 -11.48 4.73
CA CYS A 144 6.35 -11.78 3.96
C CYS A 144 7.17 -12.92 4.61
N PHE A 145 8.48 -12.76 4.74
CA PHE A 145 9.38 -13.73 5.35
C PHE A 145 9.18 -13.94 6.86
N THR A 146 8.50 -13.05 7.60
CA THR A 146 8.26 -13.24 9.04
C THR A 146 7.20 -14.31 9.29
N THR A 147 6.46 -14.71 8.25
CA THR A 147 5.60 -15.91 8.27
C THR A 147 6.37 -17.21 8.52
N PHE A 148 7.70 -17.21 8.41
CA PHE A 148 8.56 -18.34 8.77
C PHE A 148 9.10 -18.28 10.20
N ALA A 149 8.88 -17.17 10.92
CA ALA A 149 9.30 -17.05 12.31
C ALA A 149 8.59 -18.10 13.18
N ARG A 150 9.37 -18.66 14.12
CA ARG A 150 8.92 -19.75 15.01
C ARG A 150 9.54 -19.69 16.42
N GLY A 151 10.07 -18.53 16.79
CA GLY A 151 10.71 -18.31 18.09
C GLY A 151 11.95 -19.16 18.33
N GLY A 152 12.30 -19.32 19.60
CA GLY A 152 13.43 -20.13 20.07
C GLY A 152 14.80 -19.46 19.96
N GLN A 153 14.89 -18.26 19.38
CA GLN A 153 16.15 -17.52 19.25
C GLN A 153 16.36 -16.53 20.40
N GLN A 154 17.57 -16.47 20.94
CA GLN A 154 17.97 -15.51 21.98
C GLN A 154 18.01 -14.07 21.43
N ALA A 155 17.83 -13.03 22.23
CA ALA A 155 17.59 -13.02 23.69
C ALA A 155 16.11 -13.08 24.09
N GLN A 156 15.19 -13.18 23.13
CA GLN A 156 13.75 -13.29 23.36
C GLN A 156 13.20 -14.55 22.68
N PRO A 157 13.43 -15.76 23.24
CA PRO A 157 12.96 -17.01 22.64
C PRO A 157 11.43 -17.08 22.46
N LYS A 158 10.70 -16.26 23.23
CA LYS A 158 9.24 -16.13 23.17
C LYS A 158 8.71 -15.33 21.96
N HIS A 159 9.55 -14.55 21.28
CA HIS A 159 9.13 -13.78 20.09
C HIS A 159 8.99 -14.73 18.90
N GLU A 160 7.79 -15.24 18.72
CA GLU A 160 7.52 -16.38 17.83
C GLU A 160 6.53 -16.04 16.72
N SER A 161 5.47 -15.30 17.03
CA SER A 161 4.33 -15.10 16.14
C SER A 161 4.32 -13.70 15.56
N PHE A 162 4.52 -13.62 14.25
CA PHE A 162 4.48 -12.38 13.50
C PHE A 162 3.30 -12.42 12.52
N ALA A 163 2.49 -11.36 12.53
CA ALA A 163 1.28 -11.27 11.71
C ALA A 163 1.32 -10.01 10.82
N PRO A 164 0.67 -10.02 9.65
CA PRO A 164 0.41 -8.78 8.92
C PRO A 164 -0.43 -7.83 9.78
N ILE A 165 -0.26 -6.53 9.59
CA ILE A 165 -0.89 -5.52 10.47
C ILE A 165 -2.42 -5.53 10.38
N SER A 166 -2.97 -6.00 9.25
CA SER A 166 -4.41 -6.18 9.04
C SER A 166 -5.05 -7.19 10.00
N SER A 167 -4.26 -8.01 10.68
CA SER A 167 -4.76 -8.94 11.70
C SER A 167 -5.17 -8.25 13.01
N LEU A 168 -4.68 -7.02 13.27
CA LEU A 168 -4.99 -6.28 14.49
C LEU A 168 -5.75 -4.96 14.23
N VAL A 169 -5.51 -4.31 13.09
CA VAL A 169 -6.15 -3.02 12.77
C VAL A 169 -6.67 -2.98 11.33
N LYS A 170 -7.67 -2.13 11.07
CA LYS A 170 -8.11 -1.86 9.70
C LYS A 170 -7.02 -1.13 8.93
N VAL A 171 -6.61 -1.73 7.81
CA VAL A 171 -5.72 -1.15 6.80
C VAL A 171 -6.58 -0.53 5.70
N ASP A 172 -6.23 0.68 5.25
CA ASP A 172 -6.99 1.41 4.24
C ASP A 172 -6.39 1.28 2.84
N CYS A 173 -5.07 1.13 2.74
CA CYS A 173 -4.36 0.84 1.50
C CYS A 173 -3.11 -0.01 1.77
N ALA A 174 -2.58 -0.68 0.76
CA ALA A 174 -1.35 -1.45 0.86
C ALA A 174 -0.46 -1.26 -0.37
N LEU A 175 0.84 -1.11 -0.12
CA LEU A 175 1.87 -1.06 -1.15
C LEU A 175 2.69 -2.36 -1.11
N PRO A 176 2.46 -3.30 -2.05
CA PRO A 176 3.17 -4.58 -2.05
C PRO A 176 4.61 -4.42 -2.56
N GLY A 177 5.53 -5.20 -2.00
CA GLY A 177 6.93 -5.22 -2.41
C GLY A 177 7.87 -5.65 -1.28
N CYS A 178 9.04 -6.14 -1.65
CA CYS A 178 10.10 -6.47 -0.69
C CYS A 178 11.47 -6.08 -1.28
N PRO A 179 11.78 -4.78 -1.39
CA PRO A 179 10.97 -3.64 -0.92
C PRO A 179 9.90 -3.20 -1.93
N VAL A 180 9.00 -2.28 -1.54
CA VAL A 180 8.16 -1.53 -2.50
C VAL A 180 9.06 -0.79 -3.49
N ALA A 181 8.67 -0.67 -4.75
CA ALA A 181 9.48 0.05 -5.75
C ALA A 181 9.47 1.58 -5.48
N PRO A 182 10.60 2.30 -5.58
CA PRO A 182 10.68 3.74 -5.31
C PRO A 182 9.63 4.55 -6.08
N GLU A 183 9.41 4.22 -7.35
CA GLU A 183 8.49 4.89 -8.24
C GLU A 183 7.02 4.67 -7.83
N MET A 184 6.71 3.49 -7.30
CA MET A 184 5.37 3.20 -6.76
C MET A 184 5.10 4.06 -5.54
N ILE A 185 6.10 4.26 -4.68
CA ILE A 185 5.99 5.11 -3.49
C ILE A 185 5.77 6.56 -3.90
N ALA A 186 6.62 7.10 -4.78
CA ALA A 186 6.52 8.47 -5.26
C ALA A 186 5.18 8.75 -5.93
N LYS A 187 4.74 7.89 -6.86
CA LYS A 187 3.44 8.06 -7.52
C LYS A 187 2.28 7.98 -6.52
N THR A 188 2.37 7.13 -5.50
CA THR A 188 1.34 7.06 -4.45
C THR A 188 1.29 8.35 -3.63
N VAL A 189 2.44 8.90 -3.23
CA VAL A 189 2.53 10.19 -2.53
C VAL A 189 1.94 11.32 -3.37
N VAL A 190 2.31 11.40 -4.65
CA VAL A 190 1.77 12.40 -5.59
C VAL A 190 0.25 12.23 -5.74
N ALA A 191 -0.25 11.00 -5.92
CA ALA A 191 -1.67 10.74 -6.04
C ALA A 191 -2.44 11.12 -4.78
N LEU A 192 -1.89 10.86 -3.59
CA LEU A 192 -2.45 11.32 -2.32
C LEU A 192 -2.47 12.85 -2.23
N CYS A 193 -1.38 13.52 -2.62
CA CYS A 193 -1.25 14.97 -2.65
C CYS A 193 -2.12 15.66 -3.70
N ASN A 194 -2.63 14.92 -4.70
CA ASN A 194 -3.57 15.40 -5.71
C ASN A 194 -5.01 14.91 -5.50
N GLY A 195 -5.23 13.95 -4.59
CA GLY A 195 -6.53 13.34 -4.34
C GLY A 195 -7.00 12.45 -5.50
N ASP A 196 -6.05 11.89 -6.25
CA ASP A 196 -6.29 10.98 -7.38
C ASP A 196 -6.69 9.60 -6.85
N MET A 197 -7.97 9.46 -6.51
CA MET A 197 -8.54 8.21 -5.99
C MET A 197 -8.52 7.07 -7.02
N GLU A 198 -8.61 7.42 -8.31
CA GLU A 198 -8.58 6.42 -9.37
C GLU A 198 -7.22 5.73 -9.43
N TYR A 199 -6.13 6.50 -9.30
CA TYR A 199 -4.79 5.94 -9.18
C TYR A 199 -4.59 5.12 -7.90
N LEU A 200 -5.20 5.54 -6.79
CA LEU A 200 -5.05 4.87 -5.49
C LEU A 200 -5.89 3.61 -5.36
N GLN A 201 -6.93 3.42 -6.17
CA GLN A 201 -7.87 2.31 -6.05
C GLN A 201 -7.20 0.92 -5.96
N PRO A 202 -6.16 0.59 -6.76
CA PRO A 202 -5.48 -0.69 -6.62
C PRO A 202 -4.81 -0.88 -5.25
N ALA A 203 -4.25 0.19 -4.66
CA ALA A 203 -3.68 0.13 -3.33
C ALA A 203 -4.77 -0.09 -2.26
N ILE A 204 -5.95 0.49 -2.44
CA ILE A 204 -7.14 0.26 -1.59
C ILE A 204 -7.57 -1.20 -1.66
N ASP A 205 -7.74 -1.74 -2.87
CA ASP A 205 -8.17 -3.12 -3.07
C ASP A 205 -7.16 -4.12 -2.46
N LYS A 206 -5.86 -3.77 -2.49
CA LYS A 206 -4.80 -4.58 -1.87
C LYS A 206 -4.82 -4.57 -0.35
N ALA A 207 -5.48 -3.60 0.31
CA ALA A 207 -5.61 -3.60 1.76
C ALA A 207 -6.34 -4.85 2.30
N ALA A 208 -7.20 -5.46 1.50
CA ALA A 208 -7.89 -6.70 1.85
C ALA A 208 -7.00 -7.96 1.74
N CYS A 209 -5.81 -7.85 1.12
CA CYS A 209 -4.90 -8.96 0.94
C CYS A 209 -3.99 -9.11 2.17
N ASN A 210 -4.19 -10.17 2.96
CA ASN A 210 -3.39 -10.45 4.17
C ASN A 210 -2.46 -11.67 4.03
N ALA A 211 -2.39 -12.26 2.84
CA ALA A 211 -1.53 -13.40 2.53
C ALA A 211 -0.92 -13.24 1.14
N GLY A 212 0.30 -13.75 0.98
CA GLY A 212 1.02 -13.73 -0.29
C GLY A 212 1.87 -14.97 -0.46
N CYS A 213 1.86 -15.57 -1.65
CA CYS A 213 2.68 -16.73 -1.97
C CYS A 213 2.88 -16.86 -3.48
N GLY A 214 3.98 -17.47 -3.93
CA GLY A 214 4.12 -17.87 -5.33
C GLY A 214 3.02 -18.83 -5.80
N CYS A 215 2.40 -19.57 -4.87
CA CYS A 215 1.25 -20.42 -5.14
C CYS A 215 0.02 -19.63 -5.63
N ASP A 216 -0.09 -18.33 -5.35
CA ASP A 216 -1.26 -17.51 -5.74
C ASP A 216 -1.36 -17.41 -7.27
N VAL A 217 -0.23 -17.42 -7.98
CA VAL A 217 -0.21 -17.50 -9.44
C VAL A 217 -0.79 -18.83 -9.92
N LEU A 218 -0.47 -19.94 -9.25
CA LEU A 218 -1.03 -21.24 -9.59
C LEU A 218 -2.53 -21.29 -9.30
N THR A 219 -2.96 -20.92 -8.09
CA THR A 219 -4.34 -21.06 -7.63
C THR A 219 -5.29 -20.07 -8.29
N ASN A 220 -4.86 -18.81 -8.45
CA ASN A 220 -5.75 -17.73 -8.85
C ASN A 220 -5.63 -17.37 -10.34
N VAL A 221 -4.56 -17.80 -11.03
CA VAL A 221 -4.33 -17.49 -12.45
C VAL A 221 -4.30 -18.75 -13.32
N ILE A 222 -3.42 -19.72 -13.01
CA ILE A 222 -3.25 -20.91 -13.86
C ILE A 222 -4.48 -21.82 -13.78
N ARG A 223 -4.91 -22.20 -12.57
CA ARG A 223 -6.08 -23.10 -12.39
C ARG A 223 -7.38 -22.49 -12.91
N ASN A 224 -7.46 -21.17 -12.95
CA ASN A 224 -8.61 -20.45 -13.50
C ASN A 224 -8.54 -20.25 -15.03
N GLY A 225 -7.53 -20.83 -15.71
CA GLY A 225 -7.39 -20.73 -17.17
C GLY A 225 -7.01 -19.33 -17.68
N LEU A 226 -6.55 -18.44 -16.80
CA LEU A 226 -6.24 -17.06 -17.16
C LEU A 226 -4.80 -16.88 -17.68
N CYS A 227 -3.90 -17.81 -17.35
CA CYS A 227 -2.48 -17.68 -17.66
C CYS A 227 -2.19 -17.73 -19.17
N THR A 228 -1.51 -16.71 -19.69
CA THR A 228 -1.08 -16.62 -21.10
C THR A 228 0.40 -16.91 -21.31
N GLY A 229 1.14 -17.19 -20.24
CA GLY A 229 2.56 -17.52 -20.34
C GLY A 229 3.51 -16.32 -20.54
N CYS A 230 3.14 -15.11 -20.13
CA CYS A 230 3.93 -13.89 -20.40
C CYS A 230 5.22 -13.72 -19.58
N GLY A 231 5.41 -14.44 -18.47
CA GLY A 231 6.62 -14.36 -17.65
C GLY A 231 6.71 -13.19 -16.66
N THR A 232 5.72 -12.28 -16.58
CA THR A 232 5.75 -11.12 -15.65
C THR A 232 5.94 -11.52 -14.18
N CYS A 233 5.35 -12.64 -13.76
CA CYS A 233 5.51 -13.17 -12.40
C CYS A 233 6.95 -13.60 -12.08
N ALA A 234 7.69 -14.09 -13.06
CA ALA A 234 9.11 -14.44 -12.93
C ALA A 234 9.98 -13.17 -12.85
N LEU A 235 9.70 -12.18 -13.69
CA LEU A 235 10.37 -10.88 -13.68
C LEU A 235 10.19 -10.14 -12.35
N ALA A 236 8.97 -10.14 -11.80
CA ALA A 236 8.64 -9.41 -10.58
C ALA A 236 9.11 -10.11 -9.29
N CYS A 237 9.62 -11.34 -9.35
CA CYS A 237 9.99 -12.09 -8.16
C CYS A 237 11.38 -11.65 -7.64
N PRO A 238 11.47 -11.02 -6.45
CA PRO A 238 12.75 -10.46 -5.97
C PRO A 238 13.79 -11.54 -5.67
N THR A 239 13.36 -12.73 -5.25
CA THR A 239 14.26 -13.84 -4.89
C THR A 239 14.51 -14.83 -6.02
N ARG A 240 13.96 -14.55 -7.23
CA ARG A 240 13.98 -15.47 -8.39
C ARG A 240 13.42 -16.86 -8.07
N ALA A 241 12.44 -16.93 -7.18
CA ALA A 241 11.73 -18.15 -6.84
C ALA A 241 10.74 -18.59 -7.94
N MET A 242 10.27 -17.66 -8.76
CA MET A 242 9.39 -17.96 -9.88
C MET A 242 10.22 -18.31 -11.13
N GLY A 243 10.21 -19.58 -11.50
CA GLY A 243 10.78 -20.10 -12.75
C GLY A 243 9.74 -20.23 -13.87
N PHE A 244 10.20 -20.72 -15.02
CA PHE A 244 9.34 -20.94 -16.19
C PHE A 244 9.70 -22.26 -16.88
N SER A 245 8.71 -23.12 -17.10
CA SER A 245 8.85 -24.40 -17.79
C SER A 245 7.73 -24.53 -18.82
N GLU A 246 8.08 -24.78 -20.09
CA GLU A 246 7.10 -24.99 -21.17
C GLU A 246 6.04 -23.87 -21.28
N GLY A 247 6.44 -22.62 -21.09
CA GLY A 247 5.52 -21.48 -21.17
C GLY A 247 4.59 -21.33 -19.95
N ARG A 248 4.88 -22.00 -18.82
CA ARG A 248 4.12 -21.89 -17.57
C ARG A 248 5.00 -21.54 -16.38
N PRO A 249 4.50 -20.75 -15.41
CA PRO A 249 5.23 -20.44 -14.18
C PRO A 249 5.36 -21.67 -13.29
N SER A 250 6.53 -21.83 -12.67
CA SER A 250 6.80 -22.77 -11.58
C SER A 250 7.35 -22.00 -10.38
N CYS A 251 7.04 -22.43 -9.15
CA CYS A 251 7.48 -21.76 -7.93
C CYS A 251 8.42 -22.66 -7.14
N ASP A 252 9.66 -22.23 -6.96
CA ASP A 252 10.60 -22.76 -5.97
C ASP A 252 10.17 -22.26 -4.58
N ARG A 253 9.60 -23.19 -3.80
CA ARG A 253 9.03 -22.88 -2.49
C ARG A 253 10.09 -22.59 -1.44
N ASP A 254 11.32 -23.04 -1.62
CA ASP A 254 12.41 -22.86 -0.66
C ASP A 254 13.01 -21.45 -0.78
N ARG A 255 12.88 -20.82 -1.95
CA ARG A 255 13.29 -19.43 -2.20
C ARG A 255 12.15 -18.41 -2.06
N CYS A 256 10.91 -18.88 -2.00
CA CYS A 256 9.74 -18.01 -1.95
C CYS A 256 9.58 -17.38 -0.56
N ILE A 257 9.75 -16.06 -0.48
CA ILE A 257 9.61 -15.30 0.78
C ILE A 257 8.18 -14.83 1.10
N LYS A 258 7.16 -15.37 0.40
CA LYS A 258 5.74 -15.06 0.68
C LYS A 258 5.36 -13.57 0.59
N CYS A 259 6.06 -12.81 -0.26
CA CYS A 259 5.80 -11.39 -0.46
C CYS A 259 4.56 -11.07 -1.32
N GLY A 260 4.14 -12.02 -2.19
CA GLY A 260 2.97 -11.85 -3.07
C GLY A 260 3.21 -11.02 -4.35
N SER A 261 4.40 -10.46 -4.57
CA SER A 261 4.72 -9.58 -5.73
C SER A 261 4.42 -10.23 -7.09
N CYS A 262 4.67 -11.54 -7.22
CA CYS A 262 4.41 -12.29 -8.45
C CYS A 262 2.93 -12.30 -8.87
N TYR A 263 2.00 -12.36 -7.92
CA TYR A 263 0.57 -12.25 -8.19
C TYR A 263 0.14 -10.79 -8.33
N ALA A 264 0.70 -9.90 -7.50
CA ALA A 264 0.41 -8.46 -7.57
C ALA A 264 0.77 -7.85 -8.94
N MET A 265 1.85 -8.29 -9.59
CA MET A 265 2.25 -7.79 -10.91
C MET A 265 1.66 -8.58 -12.08
N CYS A 266 0.87 -9.63 -11.83
CA CYS A 266 0.31 -10.43 -12.90
C CYS A 266 -0.78 -9.63 -13.64
N PRO A 267 -0.66 -9.40 -14.97
CA PRO A 267 -1.66 -8.66 -15.75
C PRO A 267 -3.01 -9.40 -15.88
N ARG A 268 -3.07 -10.63 -15.38
CA ARG A 268 -4.29 -11.46 -15.35
C ARG A 268 -4.88 -11.59 -13.95
N ALA A 269 -4.22 -11.03 -12.93
CA ALA A 269 -4.79 -10.87 -11.60
C ALA A 269 -5.66 -9.59 -11.54
N TRP A 270 -5.16 -8.50 -12.12
CA TRP A 270 -5.88 -7.24 -12.32
C TRP A 270 -5.20 -6.48 -13.47
N LEU A 271 -5.94 -5.61 -14.16
CA LEU A 271 -5.41 -4.83 -15.29
C LEU A 271 -6.12 -3.47 -15.39
N PRO A 272 -5.46 -2.35 -15.05
CA PRO A 272 -6.06 -1.02 -15.09
C PRO A 272 -5.98 -0.42 -16.50
N ILE A 273 -6.78 -0.94 -17.44
CA ILE A 273 -6.71 -0.57 -18.87
C ILE A 273 -6.87 0.95 -19.07
N LYS A 274 -7.84 1.57 -18.40
CA LYS A 274 -8.10 3.01 -18.52
C LYS A 274 -6.87 3.85 -18.16
N ARG A 275 -6.27 3.57 -17.00
CA ARG A 275 -5.06 4.28 -16.56
C ARG A 275 -3.85 4.02 -17.45
N ILE A 276 -3.67 2.78 -17.93
CA ILE A 276 -2.59 2.45 -18.86
C ILE A 276 -2.71 3.28 -20.14
N LYS A 277 -3.92 3.40 -20.69
CA LYS A 277 -4.19 4.22 -21.88
C LYS A 277 -3.90 5.70 -21.64
N GLU A 278 -4.38 6.24 -20.52
CA GLU A 278 -4.10 7.62 -20.13
C GLU A 278 -2.60 7.91 -20.00
N GLU A 279 -1.83 7.03 -19.36
CA GLU A 279 -0.38 7.22 -19.19
C GLU A 279 0.42 7.00 -20.48
N THR A 280 -0.10 6.24 -21.44
CA THR A 280 0.57 5.95 -22.73
C THR A 280 0.09 6.82 -23.88
N GLY A 281 -0.97 7.61 -23.70
CA GLY A 281 -1.59 8.42 -24.75
C GLY A 281 -2.28 7.60 -25.84
N LEU A 282 -2.70 6.36 -25.52
CA LEU A 282 -3.37 5.42 -26.42
C LEU A 282 -4.90 5.41 -26.30
#